data_AF-A0A9Q1BSL9-F1
#
_entry.id   AF-A0A9Q1BSL9-F1
#
_cell.length_a   1.000
_cell.length_b   1.000
_cell.length_c   1.000
_cell.angle_alpha   90.00
_cell.angle_beta   90.00
_cell.angle_gamma   90.00
#
_symmetry.space_group_name_H-M   'P 1'
#
loop_
_entity.id
_entity.type
_entity.pdbx_description
1 polymer ?
#
loop_
_entity_poly.entity_id
_entity_poly.type
_entity_poly.pdbx_seq_one_letter_code
_entity_poly.pdbx_strand_id
1 'polypeptide(L)'
;MTFVPSNNFMNVTWAGATHGDEGQYVLGEVFQTNLADKTTDEEKEMSRKTMHYWMNFMKTGDPNTAGEGDNWSVPDWPKFTKENQIFKDLIPDMGNIYFKQRECYFMEEVTHCLLPPLKDALSKYS
;
A
#
# COMPACT_ATOMS: atom_id res chain seq x y z
N MET A 1 -5.44 -5.27 5.04
CA MET A 1 -5.58 -5.39 3.59
C MET A 1 -6.71 -6.36 3.33
N THR A 2 -7.69 -5.95 2.54
CA THR A 2 -8.93 -6.71 2.25
C THR A 2 -9.10 -7.02 0.77
N PHE A 3 -8.31 -6.38 -0.10
CA PHE A 3 -8.33 -6.62 -1.53
C PHE A 3 -7.63 -7.94 -1.89
N VAL A 4 -8.23 -8.67 -2.82
CA VAL A 4 -7.69 -9.91 -3.39
C VAL A 4 -7.48 -9.65 -4.88
N PRO A 5 -6.24 -9.66 -5.38
CA PRO A 5 -5.97 -9.38 -6.79
C PRO A 5 -6.47 -10.53 -7.68
N SER A 6 -6.86 -10.22 -8.91
CA SER A 6 -7.28 -11.23 -9.89
C SER A 6 -6.14 -12.18 -10.28
N ASN A 7 -4.91 -11.67 -10.21
CA ASN A 7 -3.67 -12.37 -10.47
C ASN A 7 -2.66 -11.99 -9.40
N ASN A 8 -2.10 -12.98 -8.74
CA ASN A 8 -1.08 -12.83 -7.72
C ASN A 8 0.26 -13.42 -8.20
N PHE A 9 1.34 -12.73 -7.86
CA PHE A 9 2.69 -13.04 -8.26
C PHE A 9 3.11 -14.45 -7.82
N MET A 10 2.68 -14.90 -6.63
CA MET A 10 3.02 -16.22 -6.08
C MET A 10 1.97 -17.31 -6.31
N ASN A 11 0.85 -17.05 -7.00
CA ASN A 11 -0.24 -18.02 -7.19
C ASN A 11 -0.83 -18.58 -5.86
N VAL A 12 -0.86 -17.78 -4.79
CA VAL A 12 -1.41 -18.12 -3.47
C VAL A 12 -2.71 -17.36 -3.19
N THR A 13 -3.86 -17.95 -3.53
CA THR A 13 -5.17 -17.25 -3.53
C THR A 13 -5.74 -16.97 -2.14
N TRP A 14 -5.40 -17.76 -1.11
CA TRP A 14 -5.88 -17.55 0.26
C TRP A 14 -5.20 -16.38 0.97
N ALA A 15 -4.01 -15.98 0.51
CA ALA A 15 -3.20 -14.96 1.17
C ALA A 15 -3.61 -13.52 0.79
N GLY A 16 -4.53 -13.36 -0.17
CA GLY A 16 -4.89 -12.05 -0.72
C GLY A 16 -3.70 -11.40 -1.42
N ALA A 17 -3.51 -10.09 -1.21
CA ALA A 17 -2.32 -9.38 -1.67
C ALA A 17 -1.08 -9.81 -0.87
N THR A 18 -0.15 -10.46 -1.56
CA THR A 18 1.13 -10.93 -1.04
C THR A 18 2.24 -9.90 -1.27
N HIS A 19 3.39 -10.10 -0.59
CA HIS A 19 4.54 -9.21 -0.77
C HIS A 19 5.01 -9.24 -2.24
N GLY A 20 5.06 -8.06 -2.87
CA GLY A 20 5.53 -7.87 -4.24
C GLY A 20 4.41 -7.81 -5.27
N ASP A 21 3.16 -8.09 -4.89
CA ASP A 21 2.01 -8.03 -5.81
C ASP A 21 1.74 -6.61 -6.34
N GLU A 22 2.26 -5.57 -5.70
CA GLU A 22 2.15 -4.19 -6.19
C GLU A 22 2.95 -3.96 -7.48
N GLY A 23 4.01 -4.75 -7.71
CA GLY A 23 4.95 -4.56 -8.82
C GLY A 23 4.27 -4.58 -10.19
N GLN A 24 3.34 -5.53 -10.42
CA GLN A 24 2.63 -5.65 -11.70
C GLN A 24 1.77 -4.40 -12.02
N TYR A 25 1.29 -3.69 -11.00
CA TYR A 25 0.49 -2.48 -11.16
C TYR A 25 1.34 -1.22 -11.27
N VAL A 26 2.45 -1.13 -10.51
CA VAL A 26 3.39 -0.01 -10.53
C VAL A 26 4.18 0.05 -11.84
N LEU A 27 4.56 -1.10 -12.40
CA LEU A 27 5.36 -1.22 -13.62
C LEU A 27 4.51 -1.37 -14.89
N GLY A 28 3.20 -1.50 -14.77
CA GLY A 28 2.27 -1.63 -15.90
C GLY A 28 2.29 -3.00 -16.57
N GLU A 29 2.74 -4.06 -15.89
CA GLU A 29 2.72 -5.43 -16.42
C GLU A 29 1.30 -5.91 -16.72
N VAL A 30 0.29 -5.39 -16.01
CA VAL A 30 -1.14 -5.69 -16.23
C VAL A 30 -1.65 -5.32 -17.63
N PHE A 31 -0.90 -4.54 -18.42
CA PHE A 31 -1.24 -4.21 -19.80
C PHE A 31 -0.54 -5.11 -20.83
N GLN A 32 0.38 -5.98 -20.40
CA GLN A 32 1.11 -6.89 -21.27
C GLN A 32 0.26 -8.14 -21.57
N THR A 33 0.43 -8.73 -22.76
CA THR A 33 -0.42 -9.83 -23.26
C THR A 33 -0.56 -11.03 -22.32
N ASN A 34 0.46 -11.31 -21.50
CA ASN A 34 0.45 -12.41 -20.52
C ASN A 34 -0.46 -12.18 -19.30
N LEU A 35 -0.76 -10.92 -18.96
CA LEU A 35 -1.56 -10.52 -17.79
C LEU A 35 -2.82 -9.73 -18.16
N ALA A 36 -2.89 -9.13 -19.35
CA ALA A 36 -3.99 -8.28 -19.79
C ALA A 36 -5.35 -9.00 -19.73
N ASP A 37 -5.39 -10.28 -20.12
CA ASP A 37 -6.62 -11.09 -20.10
C ASP A 37 -6.94 -11.66 -18.70
N LYS A 38 -6.01 -11.56 -17.76
CA LYS A 38 -6.15 -12.03 -16.37
C LYS A 38 -6.44 -10.91 -15.38
N THR A 39 -6.39 -9.66 -15.83
CA THR A 39 -6.56 -8.47 -14.98
C THR A 39 -7.88 -7.78 -15.29
N THR A 40 -8.64 -7.42 -14.26
CA THR A 40 -9.92 -6.74 -14.45
C THR A 40 -9.73 -5.30 -14.93
N ASP A 41 -10.80 -4.69 -15.45
CA ASP A 41 -10.72 -3.32 -15.93
C ASP A 41 -10.54 -2.31 -14.77
N GLU A 42 -11.11 -2.60 -13.60
CA GLU A 42 -10.91 -1.80 -12.39
C GLU A 42 -9.45 -1.84 -11.91
N GLU A 43 -8.81 -3.01 -12.00
CA GLU A 43 -7.39 -3.19 -11.68
C GLU A 43 -6.47 -2.51 -12.70
N LYS A 44 -6.84 -2.53 -13.98
CA LYS A 44 -6.15 -1.76 -15.03
C LYS A 44 -6.28 -0.26 -14.77
N GLU A 45 -7.46 0.23 -14.41
CA GLU A 45 -7.64 1.63 -14.04
C GLU A 45 -6.84 2.00 -12.78
N MET A 46 -6.84 1.12 -11.78
CA MET A 46 -6.01 1.25 -10.59
C MET A 46 -4.52 1.36 -10.96
N SER A 47 -4.01 0.47 -11.83
CA SER A 47 -2.63 0.54 -12.32
C SER A 47 -2.32 1.85 -13.03
N ARG A 48 -3.22 2.35 -13.90
CA ARG A 48 -3.03 3.67 -14.52
C ARG A 48 -2.86 4.76 -13.48
N LYS A 49 -3.74 4.83 -12.48
CA LYS A 49 -3.64 5.83 -11.40
C LYS A 49 -2.35 5.67 -10.59
N THR A 50 -1.96 4.44 -10.24
CA THR A 50 -0.69 4.15 -9.54
C THR A 50 0.53 4.62 -10.33
N MET A 51 0.60 4.29 -11.62
CA MET A 51 1.68 4.76 -12.49
C MET A 51 1.72 6.29 -12.58
N HIS A 52 0.57 6.97 -12.64
CA HIS A 52 0.54 8.44 -12.64
C HIS A 52 1.06 9.02 -11.33
N TYR A 53 0.65 8.52 -10.16
CA TYR A 53 1.23 8.96 -8.89
C TYR A 53 2.75 8.80 -8.87
N TRP A 54 3.26 7.65 -9.34
CA TRP A 54 4.69 7.35 -9.37
C TRP A 54 5.44 8.31 -10.30
N MET A 55 4.94 8.52 -11.52
CA MET A 55 5.53 9.43 -12.49
C MET A 55 5.48 10.89 -12.03
N ASN A 56 4.37 11.32 -11.42
CA ASN A 56 4.22 12.66 -10.86
C ASN A 56 5.25 12.89 -9.76
N PHE A 57 5.33 11.97 -8.79
CA PHE A 57 6.31 12.05 -7.72
C PHE A 57 7.76 12.08 -8.24
N MET A 58 8.10 11.28 -9.24
CA MET A 58 9.44 11.32 -9.85
C MET A 58 9.76 12.64 -10.55
N LYS A 59 8.76 13.31 -11.13
CA LYS A 59 8.95 14.59 -11.85
C LYS A 59 8.98 15.80 -10.90
N THR A 60 8.10 15.82 -9.90
CA THR A 60 7.79 17.04 -9.12
C THR A 60 8.05 16.89 -7.62
N GLY A 61 8.23 15.67 -7.12
CA GLY A 61 8.24 15.37 -5.69
C GLY A 61 6.86 15.31 -5.03
N ASP A 62 5.78 15.51 -5.79
CA ASP A 62 4.38 15.44 -5.32
C ASP A 62 3.57 14.48 -6.22
N PRO A 63 3.00 13.39 -5.68
CA PRO A 63 2.23 12.44 -6.48
C PRO A 63 0.95 13.05 -7.09
N ASN A 64 0.42 14.14 -6.54
CA ASN A 64 -0.82 14.78 -7.00
C ASN A 64 -0.59 15.78 -8.14
N THR A 65 0.62 16.34 -8.22
CA THR A 65 0.95 17.39 -9.18
C THR A 65 1.43 16.76 -10.49
N ALA A 66 0.60 16.85 -11.52
CA ALA A 66 0.95 16.45 -12.87
C ALA A 66 2.17 17.26 -13.38
N GLY A 67 3.05 16.60 -14.13
CA GLY A 67 4.14 17.29 -14.82
C GLY A 67 3.63 18.23 -15.91
N GLU A 68 4.46 19.18 -16.34
CA GLU A 68 4.08 20.10 -17.42
C GLU A 68 3.59 19.35 -18.68
N GLY A 69 2.40 19.74 -19.17
CA GLY A 69 1.78 19.15 -20.36
C GLY A 69 0.89 17.93 -20.11
N ASP A 70 0.76 17.46 -18.86
CA ASP A 70 -0.15 16.38 -18.48
C ASP A 70 -1.44 16.95 -17.85
N ASN A 71 -2.60 16.49 -18.31
CA ASN A 71 -3.92 16.91 -17.83
C ASN A 71 -4.65 15.80 -17.05
N TRP A 72 -3.97 14.70 -16.77
CA TRP A 72 -4.53 13.62 -15.99
C TRP A 72 -4.58 13.99 -14.51
N SER A 73 -5.76 13.84 -13.91
CA SER A 73 -5.97 14.04 -12.47
C SER A 73 -6.21 12.71 -11.76
N VAL A 74 -5.64 12.59 -10.57
CA VAL A 74 -5.77 11.42 -9.70
C VAL A 74 -6.43 11.85 -8.39
N PRO A 75 -7.14 10.95 -7.69
CA PRO A 75 -7.69 11.25 -6.37
C PRO A 75 -6.63 11.81 -5.42
N ASP A 76 -6.99 12.74 -4.54
CA ASP A 76 -5.99 13.37 -3.67
C ASP A 76 -5.29 12.33 -2.79
N TRP A 77 -3.96 12.40 -2.74
CA TRP A 77 -3.10 11.66 -1.83
C TRP A 77 -2.51 12.66 -0.83
N PRO A 78 -3.12 12.78 0.37
CA PRO A 78 -2.65 13.72 1.38
C PRO A 78 -1.23 13.42 1.80
N LYS A 79 -0.44 14.48 1.99
CA LYS A 79 0.92 14.35 2.54
C LYS A 79 0.86 13.70 3.93
N PHE A 80 1.68 12.68 4.12
CA PHE A 80 1.83 12.05 5.42
C PHE A 80 2.43 13.05 6.44
N THR A 81 1.80 13.13 7.61
CA THR A 81 2.30 13.85 8.79
C THR A 81 2.14 12.97 10.02
N LYS A 82 2.86 13.28 11.11
CA LYS A 82 2.74 12.52 12.36
C LYS A 82 1.36 12.66 12.98
N GLU A 83 0.67 13.76 12.69
CA GLU A 83 -0.63 14.12 13.22
C GLU A 83 -1.76 13.45 12.44
N ASN A 84 -1.70 13.45 11.09
CA ASN A 84 -2.76 12.86 10.28
C ASN A 84 -2.59 11.35 10.08
N GLN A 85 -1.36 10.84 9.99
CA GLN A 85 -1.05 9.43 9.71
C GLN A 85 -1.87 8.80 8.58
N ILE A 86 -2.16 9.57 7.53
CA ILE A 86 -2.97 9.11 6.40
C ILE A 86 -2.07 8.45 5.36
N PHE A 87 -2.49 7.28 4.88
CA PHE A 87 -1.88 6.55 3.77
C PHE A 87 -2.86 6.44 2.61
N LYS A 88 -2.33 6.34 1.39
CA LYS A 88 -3.14 6.02 0.21
C LYS A 88 -3.38 4.52 0.14
N ASP A 89 -4.63 4.11 -0.05
CA ASP A 89 -4.97 2.70 -0.28
C ASP A 89 -4.97 2.43 -1.78
N LEU A 90 -3.95 1.70 -2.24
CA LEU A 90 -3.76 1.36 -3.66
C LEU A 90 -4.58 0.12 -4.03
N ILE A 91 -5.89 0.25 -3.86
CA ILE A 91 -6.92 -0.68 -4.31
C ILE A 91 -7.80 0.03 -5.34
N PRO A 92 -8.71 -0.66 -6.06
CA PRO A 92 -9.51 -0.03 -7.12
C PRO A 92 -10.25 1.26 -6.71
N ASP A 93 -10.72 1.33 -5.46
CA ASP A 93 -11.41 2.50 -4.91
C ASP A 93 -10.51 3.74 -4.73
N MET A 94 -9.18 3.55 -4.60
CA MET A 94 -8.20 4.63 -4.44
C MET A 94 -8.48 5.58 -3.25
N GLY A 95 -9.01 5.02 -2.17
CA GLY A 95 -9.32 5.72 -0.93
C GLY A 95 -8.08 6.07 -0.09
N ASN A 96 -8.34 6.71 1.06
CA ASN A 96 -7.32 7.06 2.06
C ASN A 96 -7.62 6.31 3.37
N ILE A 97 -6.58 5.78 4.02
CA ILE A 97 -6.72 4.90 5.19
C ILE A 97 -5.77 5.27 6.32
N TYR A 98 -6.13 4.81 7.53
CA TYR A 98 -5.23 4.75 8.68
C TYR A 98 -4.66 3.34 8.78
N PHE A 99 -3.36 3.19 8.59
CA PHE A 99 -2.75 1.87 8.45
C PHE A 99 -2.22 1.36 9.79
N LYS A 100 -2.79 0.24 10.28
CA LYS A 100 -2.22 -0.63 11.34
C LYS A 100 -1.75 0.07 12.62
N GLN A 101 -2.36 1.20 12.99
CA GLN A 101 -1.95 2.02 14.14
C GLN A 101 -1.89 1.22 15.45
N ARG A 102 -2.87 0.32 15.68
CA ARG A 102 -2.93 -0.49 16.91
C ARG A 102 -1.82 -1.54 16.95
N GLU A 103 -1.56 -2.19 15.82
CA GLU A 103 -0.53 -3.21 15.70
C GLU A 103 0.88 -2.60 15.77
N CYS A 104 1.11 -1.44 15.14
CA CYS A 104 2.35 -0.69 15.29
C CYS A 104 2.57 -0.29 16.75
N TYR A 105 1.56 0.26 17.42
CA TYR A 105 1.65 0.58 18.85
C TYR A 105 1.97 -0.64 19.71
N PHE A 106 1.34 -1.79 19.45
CA PHE A 106 1.63 -3.02 20.16
C PHE A 106 3.08 -3.48 19.98
N MET A 107 3.63 -3.38 18.77
CA MET A 107 5.01 -3.78 18.49
C MET A 107 6.04 -2.78 19.04
N GLU A 108 5.77 -1.49 18.92
CA GLU A 108 6.71 -0.43 19.34
C GLU A 108 6.68 -0.22 20.85
N GLU A 109 5.52 -0.19 21.48
CA GLU A 109 5.39 0.18 22.89
C GLU A 109 5.21 -1.04 23.80
N VAL A 110 4.24 -1.90 23.48
CA VAL A 110 3.95 -3.04 24.37
C VAL A 110 5.07 -4.08 24.31
N THR A 111 5.55 -4.38 23.11
CA THR A 111 6.54 -5.44 22.92
C THR A 111 7.94 -4.97 23.30
N HIS A 112 8.35 -3.76 22.96
CA HIS A 112 9.69 -3.27 23.35
C HIS A 112 9.75 -2.74 24.79
N CYS A 113 8.75 -1.99 25.25
CA CYS A 113 8.84 -1.34 26.57
C CYS A 113 8.30 -2.21 27.71
N LEU A 114 7.22 -2.98 27.49
CA LEU A 114 6.52 -3.67 28.58
C LEU A 114 6.93 -5.14 28.76
N LEU A 115 7.33 -5.84 27.70
CA LEU A 115 7.73 -7.25 27.81
C LEU A 115 9.02 -7.48 28.61
N PRO A 116 10.11 -6.70 28.46
CA PRO A 116 11.33 -6.97 29.22
C PRO A 116 11.13 -6.83 30.74
N PRO A 117 10.55 -5.73 31.26
CA PRO A 117 10.28 -5.60 32.70
C PRO A 117 9.31 -6.67 33.24
N LEU A 118 8.32 -7.07 32.43
CA LEU A 118 7.38 -8.12 32.79
C LEU A 118 8.06 -9.48 32.91
N LYS A 119 8.95 -9.83 31.97
CA LYS A 119 9.76 -11.06 32.04
C LYS A 119 10.65 -11.09 33.27
N ASP A 120 11.30 -9.96 33.59
CA ASP A 120 12.15 -9.83 34.79
C ASP A 120 11.36 -9.91 36.09
N ALA A 121 10.12 -9.43 36.11
CA ALA A 121 9.25 -9.56 37.28
C ALA A 121 8.80 -11.01 37.49
N LEU A 122 8.42 -11.71 36.42
CA LEU A 122 7.92 -13.09 36.48
C LEU A 122 9.02 -14.11 36.83
N SER A 123 10.26 -13.90 36.38
CA SER A 123 11.39 -14.80 36.69
C SER A 123 11.77 -14.83 38.17
N LYS A 124 11.35 -13.83 38.95
CA LYS A 124 11.56 -13.79 40.41
C LYS A 124 10.62 -14.69 41.20
N TYR A 125 9.58 -15.21 40.55
CA TYR A 125 8.56 -16.08 41.16
C TYR A 125 8.60 -17.53 40.63
N SER A 126 9.57 -17.85 39.78
CA SER A 126 9.86 -19.21 39.26
C SER A 126 11.12 -19.77 39.90
#